data_AF-A0A496U0D8-F1
#
_entry.id   AF-A0A496U0D8-F1
#
_cell.length_a   1.000
_cell.length_b   1.000
_cell.length_c   1.000
_cell.angle_alpha   90.00
_cell.angle_beta   90.00
_cell.angle_gamma   90.00
#
_symmetry.space_group_name_H-M   'P 1'
#
loop_
_entity.id
_entity.type
_entity.pdbx_description
1 polymer ?
#
loop_
_entity_poly.entity_id
_entity_poly.type
_entity_poly.pdbx_seq_one_letter_code
_entity_poly.pdbx_strand_id
1 'polypeptide(L)'
;YVLMMYTRAKASIELQHQRYQVALKIIEEGIEQIEHFFLENEQSVLLDNSAELAFLRRWAEEIREKRPLTLQERLQRELEEAVRRKEFERAAHLRDQLRQLEAKGPTSGSEK
;
A
#
# COMPACT_ATOMS: atom_id res chain seq x y z
N TYR A 1 13.67 -11.50 12.26
CA TYR A 1 14.67 -10.41 12.14
C TYR A 1 15.15 -10.03 10.73
N VAL A 2 15.84 -10.88 9.94
CA VAL A 2 16.46 -10.43 8.66
C VAL A 2 15.45 -9.94 7.62
N LEU A 3 14.31 -10.64 7.45
CA LEU A 3 13.25 -10.19 6.52
C LEU A 3 12.69 -8.82 6.90
N MET A 4 12.46 -8.53 8.19
CA MET A 4 11.95 -7.23 8.62
C MET A 4 12.92 -6.10 8.26
N MET A 5 14.22 -6.27 8.53
CA MET A 5 15.21 -5.24 8.18
C MET A 5 15.33 -5.05 6.67
N TYR A 6 15.24 -6.12 5.89
CA TYR A 6 15.20 -6.06 4.43
C TYR A 6 13.97 -5.29 3.92
N THR A 7 12.77 -5.66 4.39
CA THR A 7 11.51 -4.99 4.08
C THR A 7 11.57 -3.51 4.44
N ARG A 8 12.08 -3.19 5.64
CA ARG A 8 12.24 -1.81 6.11
C ARG A 8 13.18 -1.01 5.24
N ALA A 9 14.35 -1.55 4.89
CA ALA A 9 15.32 -0.87 4.04
C ALA A 9 14.72 -0.59 2.64
N LYS A 10 14.10 -1.60 2.03
CA LYS A 10 13.51 -1.50 0.69
C LYS A 10 12.34 -0.51 0.66
N ALA A 11 11.44 -0.57 1.63
CA ALA A 11 10.34 0.38 1.75
C ALA A 11 10.82 1.81 2.05
N SER A 12 11.88 1.97 2.87
CA SER A 12 12.45 3.30 3.15
C SER A 12 12.98 3.99 1.90
N ILE A 13 13.63 3.24 1.00
CA ILE A 13 14.12 3.76 -0.28
C ILE A 13 12.95 4.31 -1.11
N GLU A 14 11.86 3.55 -1.23
CA GLU A 14 10.68 4.01 -1.98
C GLU A 14 9.99 5.22 -1.32
N LEU A 15 9.99 5.30 0.01
CA LEU A 15 9.50 6.48 0.74
C LEU A 15 10.35 7.73 0.49
N GLN A 16 11.67 7.59 0.36
CA GLN A 16 12.56 8.70 -0.03
C GLN A 16 12.22 9.23 -1.43
N HIS A 17 11.77 8.35 -2.32
CA HIS A 17 11.28 8.71 -3.66
C HIS A 17 9.80 9.13 -3.69
N GLN A 18 9.16 9.34 -2.53
CA GLN A 18 7.74 9.67 -2.39
C GLN A 18 6.79 8.63 -3.02
N ARG A 19 7.27 7.39 -3.23
CA ARG A 19 6.52 6.27 -3.82
C ARG A 19 5.85 5.45 -2.72
N TYR A 20 5.00 6.13 -1.96
CA TYR A 20 4.31 5.56 -0.81
C TYR A 20 3.49 4.28 -1.14
N GLN A 21 3.00 4.11 -2.38
CA GLN A 21 2.24 2.90 -2.78
C GLN A 21 3.16 1.69 -2.84
N VAL A 22 4.32 1.90 -3.44
CA VAL A 22 5.33 0.86 -3.65
C VAL A 22 5.91 0.47 -2.30
N ALA A 23 6.17 1.47 -1.43
CA ALA A 23 6.59 1.23 -0.06
C ALA A 23 5.59 0.39 0.74
N LEU A 24 4.29 0.70 0.66
CA LEU A 24 3.26 -0.09 1.35
C LEU A 24 3.18 -1.52 0.83
N LYS A 25 3.19 -1.69 -0.50
CA LYS A 25 3.18 -3.02 -1.10
C LYS A 25 4.37 -3.87 -0.64
N ILE A 26 5.57 -3.29 -0.59
CA ILE A 26 6.77 -3.96 -0.08
C ILE A 26 6.59 -4.38 1.38
N ILE A 27 5.97 -3.53 2.21
CA ILE A 27 5.72 -3.83 3.62
C ILE A 27 4.70 -4.97 3.76
N GLU A 28 3.61 -4.94 2.98
CA GLU A 28 2.58 -5.99 2.95
C GLU A 28 3.16 -7.33 2.48
N GLU A 29 3.91 -7.34 1.37
CA GLU A 29 4.60 -8.56 0.88
C GLU A 29 5.64 -9.08 1.89
N GLY A 30 6.29 -8.18 2.63
CA GLY A 30 7.22 -8.53 3.69
C GLY A 30 6.53 -9.14 4.92
N ILE A 31 5.34 -8.64 5.28
CA ILE A 31 4.49 -9.20 6.32
C ILE A 31 4.06 -10.62 5.91
N GLU A 32 3.52 -10.80 4.70
CA GLU A 32 3.07 -12.11 4.22
C GLU A 32 4.20 -13.15 4.20
N GLN A 33 5.41 -12.76 3.76
CA GLN A 33 6.56 -13.66 3.78
C GLN A 33 6.99 -14.05 5.20
N ILE A 34 6.94 -13.12 6.15
CA ILE A 34 7.24 -13.41 7.55
C ILE A 34 6.17 -14.34 8.12
N GLU A 35 4.89 -14.09 7.83
CA GLU A 35 3.78 -14.95 8.27
C GLU A 35 3.89 -16.36 7.69
N HIS A 36 4.15 -16.49 6.40
CA HIS A 36 4.37 -17.78 5.75
C HIS A 36 5.55 -18.53 6.37
N PHE A 37 6.67 -17.84 6.60
CA PHE A 37 7.84 -18.44 7.22
C PHE A 37 7.52 -19.01 8.61
N PHE A 38 6.78 -18.29 9.45
CA PHE A 38 6.42 -18.78 10.78
C PHE A 38 5.39 -19.91 10.75
N LEU A 39 4.44 -19.87 9.81
CA LEU A 39 3.46 -20.95 9.59
C LEU A 39 4.15 -22.25 9.16
N GLU A 40 5.13 -22.17 8.25
CA GLU A 40 5.88 -23.33 7.77
C GLU A 40 6.82 -23.95 8.80
N ASN A 41 7.29 -23.17 9.77
CA ASN A 41 8.21 -23.65 10.81
C ASN A 41 7.51 -24.15 12.09
N GLU A 42 6.17 -24.33 12.07
CA GLU A 42 5.35 -24.72 13.23
C GLU A 42 5.52 -23.80 14.47
N GLN A 43 6.07 -22.59 14.25
CA GLN A 43 6.30 -21.56 15.26
C GLN A 43 5.13 -20.57 15.34
N SER A 44 3.90 -21.07 15.18
CA SER A 44 2.66 -20.29 15.22
C SER A 44 2.48 -19.53 16.55
N VAL A 45 3.05 -20.03 17.65
CA VAL A 45 3.05 -19.38 18.97
C VAL A 45 3.95 -18.12 19.01
N LEU A 46 4.98 -18.05 18.17
CA LEU A 46 5.87 -16.89 18.02
C LEU A 46 5.33 -15.85 17.04
N LEU A 47 4.41 -16.26 16.16
CA LEU A 47 3.74 -15.41 15.17
C LEU A 47 2.93 -14.30 15.83
N ASP A 48 2.13 -14.66 16.84
CA ASP A 48 1.26 -13.74 17.58
C ASP A 48 2.05 -12.74 18.45
N ASN A 49 3.28 -13.11 18.83
CA ASN A 49 4.18 -12.30 19.67
C ASN A 49 5.36 -11.68 18.91
N SER A 50 5.38 -11.75 17.57
CA SER A 50 6.47 -11.17 16.79
C SER A 50 6.38 -9.64 16.84
N ALA A 51 7.30 -9.05 17.60
CA ALA A 51 7.49 -7.60 17.64
C ALA A 51 7.78 -7.03 16.24
N GLU A 52 8.36 -7.83 15.32
CA GLU A 52 8.62 -7.41 13.95
C GLU A 52 7.36 -7.27 13.10
N LEU A 53 6.40 -8.20 13.21
CA LEU A 53 5.12 -8.09 12.50
C LEU A 53 4.30 -6.91 13.05
N ALA A 54 4.24 -6.76 14.37
CA ALA A 54 3.57 -5.64 15.01
C ALA A 54 4.19 -4.29 14.56
N PHE A 55 5.52 -4.22 14.47
CA PHE A 55 6.21 -3.05 13.96
C PHE A 55 5.86 -2.75 12.49
N LEU A 56 5.94 -3.75 11.60
CA LEU A 56 5.65 -3.55 10.17
C LEU A 56 4.19 -3.13 9.92
N ARG A 57 3.23 -3.74 10.64
CA ARG A 57 1.82 -3.39 10.55
C ARG A 57 1.58 -1.95 11.02
N ARG A 58 2.12 -1.58 12.19
CA ARG A 58 2.02 -0.20 12.70
C ARG A 58 2.65 0.80 11.74
N TRP A 59 3.82 0.46 11.19
CA TRP A 59 4.53 1.33 10.27
C TRP A 59 3.79 1.51 8.94
N ALA A 60 3.14 0.45 8.43
CA ALA A 60 2.25 0.56 7.27
C ALA A 60 1.08 1.51 7.53
N GLU A 61 0.45 1.43 8.71
CA GLU A 61 -0.60 2.35 9.12
C GLU A 61 -0.08 3.80 9.20
N GLU A 62 1.08 4.03 9.83
CA GLU A 62 1.69 5.37 9.86
C GLU A 62 1.99 5.92 8.47
N ILE A 63 2.41 5.07 7.52
CA ILE A 63 2.65 5.47 6.12
C ILE A 63 1.33 5.78 5.41
N ARG A 64 0.25 5.05 5.71
CA ARG A 64 -1.11 5.32 5.21
C ARG A 64 -1.66 6.63 5.78
N GLU A 65 -1.42 6.93 7.05
CA GLU A 65 -1.87 8.17 7.68
C GLU A 65 -1.04 9.40 7.27
N LYS A 66 0.29 9.25 7.11
CA LYS A 66 1.17 10.33 6.62
C LYS A 66 1.04 10.58 5.13
N ARG A 67 0.38 9.68 4.40
CA ARG A 67 0.04 9.91 3.01
C ARG A 67 -1.01 11.03 2.94
N PRO A 68 -0.77 12.10 2.18
CA PRO A 68 -1.88 12.95 1.76
C PRO A 68 -2.86 12.04 1.00
N LEU A 69 -4.14 12.02 1.43
CA LEU A 69 -5.26 11.29 0.79
C LEU A 69 -5.00 11.22 -0.72
N THR A 70 -4.70 10.01 -1.22
CA THR A 70 -4.32 9.86 -2.62
C THR A 70 -5.47 10.34 -3.48
N LEU A 71 -5.13 11.04 -4.57
CA LEU A 71 -6.10 11.49 -5.57
C LEU A 71 -7.05 10.33 -5.98
N GLN A 72 -6.55 9.10 -5.95
CA GLN A 72 -7.30 7.87 -6.16
C GLN A 72 -8.43 7.64 -5.14
N GLU A 73 -8.19 7.75 -3.83
CA GLU A 73 -9.24 7.58 -2.82
C GLU A 73 -10.30 8.69 -2.91
N ARG A 74 -9.88 9.93 -3.24
CA ARG A 74 -10.82 11.03 -3.52
C ARG A 74 -11.69 10.74 -4.75
N LEU A 75 -11.06 10.34 -5.85
CA LEU A 75 -11.75 9.99 -7.09
C LEU A 75 -12.69 8.79 -6.90
N GLN A 76 -12.33 7.84 -6.04
CA GLN A 76 -13.15 6.66 -5.74
C GLN A 76 -14.38 7.03 -4.91
N ARG A 77 -14.24 7.92 -3.91
CA ARG A 77 -15.38 8.49 -3.18
C ARG A 77 -16.29 9.32 -4.09
N GLU A 78 -15.72 10.16 -4.95
CA GLU A 78 -16.50 10.93 -5.94
C GLU A 78 -17.23 10.03 -6.94
N LEU A 79 -16.61 8.91 -7.35
CA LEU A 79 -17.23 7.92 -8.21
C LEU A 79 -18.44 7.27 -7.54
N GLU A 80 -18.29 6.83 -6.29
CA GLU A 80 -19.39 6.26 -5.49
C GLU A 80 -20.54 7.26 -5.31
N GLU A 81 -20.22 8.53 -5.06
CA GLU A 81 -21.24 9.59 -4.98
C GLU A 81 -21.94 9.84 -6.32
N ALA A 82 -21.21 9.90 -7.43
CA ALA A 82 -21.78 10.09 -8.77
C ALA A 82 -22.69 8.92 -9.17
N VAL A 83 -22.30 7.69 -8.84
CA VAL A 83 -23.14 6.49 -9.04
C VAL A 83 -24.41 6.57 -8.19
N ARG A 84 -24.28 7.00 -6.92
CA ARG A 84 -25.43 7.16 -6.02
C ARG A 84 -26.40 8.23 -6.49
N ARG A 85 -25.90 9.29 -7.13
CA ARG A 85 -26.70 10.38 -7.72
C ARG A 85 -27.22 10.08 -9.13
N LYS A 86 -26.95 8.89 -9.69
CA LYS A 86 -27.27 8.50 -11.07
C LYS A 86 -26.66 9.43 -12.13
N GLU A 87 -25.55 10.06 -11.82
CA GLU A 87 -24.78 10.91 -12.74
C GLU A 87 -23.81 10.03 -13.55
N PHE A 88 -24.37 9.21 -14.46
CA PHE A 88 -23.64 8.18 -15.19
C PHE A 88 -22.51 8.73 -16.08
N GLU A 89 -22.65 9.96 -16.59
CA GLU A 89 -21.64 10.63 -17.42
C GLU A 89 -20.41 11.03 -16.60
N ARG A 90 -20.64 11.58 -15.39
CA ARG A 90 -19.57 11.87 -14.42
C ARG A 90 -18.92 10.61 -13.88
N ALA A 91 -19.71 9.57 -13.59
CA ALA A 91 -19.18 8.29 -13.15
C ALA A 91 -18.28 7.64 -14.23
N ALA A 92 -18.65 7.75 -15.51
CA ALA A 92 -17.81 7.27 -16.60
C ALA A 92 -16.47 8.03 -16.68
N HIS A 93 -16.51 9.37 -16.57
CA HIS A 93 -15.30 10.20 -16.61
C HIS A 93 -14.39 9.99 -15.39
N LEU A 94 -14.97 9.82 -14.20
CA LEU A 94 -14.24 9.50 -12.97
C LEU A 94 -13.62 8.10 -13.07
N ARG A 95 -14.34 7.13 -13.64
CA ARG A 95 -13.83 5.78 -13.87
C ARG A 95 -12.71 5.75 -14.90
N ASP A 96 -12.78 6.55 -15.96
CA ASP A 96 -11.69 6.65 -16.95
C ASP A 96 -10.45 7.32 -16.35
N GLN A 97 -10.63 8.38 -15.55
CA GLN A 97 -9.52 9.00 -14.79
C GLN A 97 -8.91 8.04 -13.78
N LEU A 98 -9.73 7.27 -13.05
CA LEU A 98 -9.23 6.24 -12.12
C LEU A 98 -8.40 5.20 -12.89
N ARG A 99 -8.92 4.74 -14.04
CA ARG A 99 -8.26 3.76 -14.90
C ARG A 99 -6.98 4.30 -15.52
N GLN A 100 -6.92 5.58 -15.86
CA GLN A 100 -5.69 6.25 -16.32
C GLN A 100 -4.69 6.42 -15.17
N LEU A 101 -5.15 6.71 -13.96
CA LEU A 101 -4.29 6.80 -12.78
C LEU A 101 -3.70 5.42 -12.41
N GLU A 102 -4.51 4.37 -12.52
CA GLU A 102 -4.12 2.96 -12.33
C GLU A 102 -3.23 2.46 -13.47
N ALA A 103 -3.51 2.84 -14.72
CA ALA A 103 -2.66 2.52 -15.87
C ALA A 103 -1.32 3.27 -15.84
N LYS A 104 -1.26 4.41 -15.15
CA LYS A 104 -0.05 5.24 -14.99
C LYS A 104 0.73 4.95 -13.70
N GLY A 105 0.41 3.88 -12.96
CA GLY A 105 1.18 3.45 -11.79
C GLY A 105 1.38 1.93 -11.71
N PRO A 106 2.62 1.39 -11.61
CA PRO A 106 3.87 2.07 -11.25
C PRO A 106 4.97 1.94 -12.32
N THR A 107 5.25 3.01 -13.07
CA THR A 107 6.63 3.31 -13.49
C THR A 107 6.84 4.83 -13.44
N SER A 108 8.02 5.24 -12.97
CA SER A 108 8.49 6.62 -12.75
C SER A 108 8.02 7.25 -11.42
N GLY A 109 8.85 7.57 -10.42
CA GLY A 109 10.05 8.42 -10.51
C GLY A 109 11.32 7.80 -11.10
N SER A 110 11.44 7.88 -12.41
CA SER A 110 12.68 7.96 -13.13
C SER A 110 12.70 9.39 -13.63
N GLU A 111 13.41 10.27 -12.91
CA GLU A 111 13.88 11.60 -13.32
C GLU A 111 14.58 12.13 -12.04
N LYS A 112 15.92 12.19 -11.98
CA LYS A 112 16.86 12.73 -12.95
C LYS A 112 18.17 11.97 -12.99
#